data_AF-A0A1H9XYQ2-F1
#
_entry.id   AF-A0A1H9XYQ2-F1
#
_cell.length_a   1.000
_cell.length_b   1.000
_cell.length_c   1.000
_cell.angle_alpha   90.00
_cell.angle_beta   90.00
_cell.angle_gamma   90.00
#
_symmetry.space_group_name_H-M   'P 1'
#
loop_
_entity.id
_entity.type
_entity.pdbx_description
1 polymer ?
#
loop_
_entity_poly.entity_id
_entity_poly.type
_entity_poly.pdbx_seq_one_letter_code
_entity_poly.pdbx_strand_id
1 'polypeptide(L)'
;MTRLFESTSAFEREYKSLFDFIGASTSAIWTMRWQVHGYVAAHPNAGDDALAGYFLSAPNVGKFDFGYFRAEEWSTQEQAIARMGIINVIALYERWAEGIDCLTTRKASGRSSLTSLGSLCMGNSATSDPDYSYGVSQIHDSLDKNRSDLMFKAFSSKVRSSRLHAGSELRKVLVAYRAFKELRNGFMHRSELPDPSLINRFNQLDQDSVGLTYARNRGPHFPVVQEGVKPKLELKHAYFACHVIKTLVQTFDSELALTSYGAEELLRKVRSVEVKRFQTPRSVDSLAASVGRYIIRFGLPEPVDSRALLKLLQDAKAIQVDA
;
A
#
# COMPACT_ATOMS: atom_id res chain seq x y z
N MET A 1 -6.93 -7.55 6.64
CA MET A 1 -5.57 -7.17 6.20
C MET A 1 -4.63 -7.73 7.26
N THR A 2 -3.64 -8.49 6.82
CA THR A 2 -2.62 -9.06 7.70
C THR A 2 -1.69 -7.92 8.10
N ARG A 3 -1.28 -7.89 9.37
CA ARG A 3 -0.50 -6.79 9.96
C ARG A 3 0.58 -7.31 10.91
N LEU A 4 1.21 -8.40 10.51
CA LEU A 4 2.21 -9.03 11.37
C LEU A 4 3.42 -8.09 11.52
N PHE A 5 3.86 -7.43 10.46
CA PHE A 5 5.03 -6.56 10.50
C PHE A 5 4.66 -5.11 10.91
N GLU A 6 5.52 -4.45 11.70
CA GLU A 6 5.28 -3.05 12.10
C GLU A 6 5.26 -2.13 10.88
N SER A 7 6.11 -2.38 9.87
CA SER A 7 6.11 -1.63 8.62
C SER A 7 4.72 -1.61 7.97
N THR A 8 4.01 -2.75 7.97
CA THR A 8 2.64 -2.86 7.44
C THR A 8 1.64 -2.11 8.31
N SER A 9 1.77 -2.20 9.63
CA SER A 9 0.92 -1.45 10.56
C SER A 9 1.10 0.06 10.40
N ALA A 10 2.33 0.53 10.21
CA ALA A 10 2.65 1.93 9.93
C ALA A 10 2.09 2.37 8.57
N PHE A 11 2.29 1.55 7.52
CA PHE A 11 1.73 1.80 6.21
C PHE A 11 0.20 1.97 6.26
N GLU A 12 -0.52 1.08 6.96
CA GLU A 12 -1.99 1.18 7.06
C GLU A 12 -2.47 2.49 7.71
N ARG A 13 -1.79 2.94 8.78
CA ARG A 13 -2.14 4.19 9.47
C ARG A 13 -1.97 5.38 8.53
N GLU A 14 -0.81 5.48 7.88
CA GLU A 14 -0.50 6.58 6.96
C GLU A 14 -1.36 6.53 5.70
N TYR A 15 -1.63 5.33 5.17
CA TYR A 15 -2.50 5.13 4.03
C TYR A 15 -3.93 5.62 4.32
N LYS A 16 -4.47 5.29 5.50
CA LYS A 16 -5.79 5.77 5.92
C LYS A 16 -5.80 7.30 6.03
N SER A 17 -4.78 7.86 6.67
CA SER A 17 -4.61 9.32 6.80
C SER A 17 -4.59 10.01 5.43
N LEU A 18 -3.82 9.48 4.47
CA LEU A 18 -3.75 10.00 3.11
C LEU A 18 -5.11 9.92 2.40
N PHE A 19 -5.83 8.80 2.52
CA PHE A 19 -7.12 8.63 1.86
C PHE A 19 -8.18 9.57 2.43
N ASP A 20 -8.24 9.70 3.76
CA ASP A 20 -9.13 10.64 4.44
C ASP A 20 -8.79 12.09 4.03
N PHE A 21 -7.49 12.42 3.95
CA PHE A 21 -7.04 13.73 3.53
C PHE A 21 -7.40 14.06 2.08
N ILE A 22 -7.23 13.13 1.14
CA ILE A 22 -7.64 13.32 -0.26
C ILE A 22 -9.14 13.58 -0.33
N GLY A 23 -9.96 12.72 0.30
CA GLY A 23 -11.42 12.86 0.29
C GLY A 23 -11.92 14.17 0.92
N ALA A 24 -11.34 14.53 2.08
CA ALA A 24 -11.66 15.78 2.77
C ALA A 24 -11.23 17.01 1.95
N SER A 25 -10.03 17.00 1.39
CA SER A 25 -9.50 18.11 0.58
C SER A 25 -10.31 18.31 -0.68
N THR A 26 -10.66 17.24 -1.40
CA THR A 26 -11.54 17.31 -2.57
C THR A 26 -12.88 17.93 -2.20
N SER A 27 -13.51 17.48 -1.12
CA SER A 27 -14.82 17.98 -0.68
C SER A 27 -14.77 19.44 -0.23
N ALA A 28 -13.71 19.81 0.49
CA ALA A 28 -13.50 21.18 0.98
C ALA A 28 -13.24 22.15 -0.18
N ILE A 29 -12.34 21.80 -1.11
CA ILE A 29 -12.01 22.62 -2.29
C ILE A 29 -13.25 22.78 -3.17
N TRP A 30 -14.01 21.71 -3.41
CA TRP A 30 -15.25 21.77 -4.17
C TRP A 30 -16.28 22.70 -3.50
N THR A 31 -16.49 22.55 -2.20
CA THR A 31 -17.46 23.37 -1.45
C THR A 31 -17.04 24.84 -1.44
N MET A 32 -15.75 25.12 -1.17
CA MET A 32 -15.21 26.47 -1.18
C MET A 32 -15.37 27.15 -2.54
N ARG A 33 -15.14 26.40 -3.62
CA ARG A 33 -15.37 26.88 -4.98
C ARG A 33 -16.80 27.36 -5.19
N TRP A 34 -17.79 26.56 -4.79
CA TRP A 34 -19.21 26.94 -4.88
C TRP A 34 -19.53 28.17 -4.04
N GLN A 35 -18.99 28.25 -2.82
CA GLN A 35 -19.20 29.39 -1.94
C GLN A 35 -18.60 30.68 -2.49
N VAL A 36 -17.38 30.63 -3.01
CA VAL A 36 -16.70 31.79 -3.63
C VAL A 36 -17.47 32.25 -4.87
N HIS A 37 -17.87 31.34 -5.76
CA HIS A 37 -18.68 31.70 -6.94
C HIS A 37 -20.01 32.33 -6.54
N GLY A 38 -20.72 31.76 -5.56
CA GLY A 38 -21.98 32.31 -5.06
C GLY A 38 -21.80 33.71 -4.45
N TYR A 39 -20.74 33.91 -3.67
CA TYR A 39 -20.45 35.20 -3.06
C TYR A 39 -20.11 36.27 -4.10
N VAL A 40 -19.26 35.95 -5.08
CA VAL A 40 -18.89 36.88 -6.17
C VAL A 40 -20.09 37.20 -7.05
N ALA A 41 -20.99 36.24 -7.28
CA ALA A 41 -22.24 36.50 -8.01
C ALA A 41 -23.15 37.49 -7.26
N ALA A 42 -23.22 37.42 -5.93
CA ALA A 42 -23.97 38.35 -5.10
C ALA A 42 -23.24 39.70 -4.89
N HIS A 43 -21.91 39.71 -4.95
CA HIS A 43 -21.05 40.87 -4.75
C HIS A 43 -20.01 41.01 -5.88
N PRO A 44 -20.40 41.49 -7.08
CA PRO A 44 -19.54 41.48 -8.26
C PRO A 44 -18.24 42.28 -8.12
N ASN A 45 -18.23 43.27 -7.24
CA ASN A 45 -17.06 44.13 -6.98
C ASN A 45 -16.18 43.63 -5.83
N ALA A 46 -16.43 42.42 -5.29
CA ALA A 46 -15.63 41.85 -4.22
C ALA A 46 -14.22 41.48 -4.74
N GLY A 47 -13.21 42.19 -4.24
CA GLY A 47 -11.80 41.85 -4.43
C GLY A 47 -11.31 40.76 -3.45
N ASP A 48 -10.06 40.34 -3.60
CA ASP A 48 -9.47 39.25 -2.82
C ASP A 48 -9.41 39.55 -1.31
N ASP A 49 -9.25 40.82 -0.90
CA ASP A 49 -9.26 41.21 0.51
C ASP A 49 -10.64 41.00 1.17
N ALA A 50 -11.72 41.27 0.43
CA ALA A 50 -13.08 41.04 0.90
C ALA A 50 -13.37 39.53 1.02
N LEU A 51 -12.90 38.75 0.05
CA LEU A 51 -13.00 37.29 0.09
C LEU A 51 -12.17 36.70 1.25
N ALA A 52 -10.96 37.19 1.47
CA ALA A 52 -10.11 36.78 2.58
C ALA A 52 -10.79 37.05 3.93
N GLY A 53 -11.32 38.26 4.12
CA GLY A 53 -12.03 38.62 5.36
C GLY A 53 -13.28 37.76 5.62
N TYR A 54 -13.97 37.32 4.57
CA TYR A 54 -15.18 36.52 4.70
C TYR A 54 -14.89 35.01 4.89
N PHE A 55 -13.93 34.47 4.16
CA PHE A 55 -13.69 33.03 4.08
C PHE A 55 -12.48 32.52 4.88
N LEU A 56 -11.53 33.39 5.23
CA LEU A 56 -10.30 33.01 5.94
C LEU A 56 -10.33 33.59 7.35
N SER A 57 -10.99 32.89 8.26
CA SER A 57 -10.99 33.22 9.70
C SER A 57 -10.02 32.37 10.52
N ALA A 58 -9.34 31.40 9.89
CA ALA A 58 -8.46 30.48 10.61
C ALA A 58 -7.07 31.09 10.90
N PRO A 59 -6.54 30.92 12.12
CA PRO A 59 -5.19 31.34 12.44
C PRO A 59 -4.17 30.58 11.56
N ASN A 60 -3.14 31.27 11.08
CA ASN A 60 -2.03 30.77 10.27
C ASN A 60 -2.32 30.45 8.79
N VAL A 61 -3.42 30.95 8.21
CA VAL A 61 -3.56 30.96 6.75
C VAL A 61 -2.83 32.18 6.20
N GLY A 62 -1.79 31.95 5.40
CA GLY A 62 -1.06 33.02 4.72
C GLY A 62 -1.91 33.74 3.66
N LYS A 63 -1.31 34.68 2.93
CA LYS A 63 -1.98 35.29 1.77
C LYS A 63 -2.42 34.18 0.80
N PHE A 64 -3.70 34.18 0.45
CA PHE A 64 -4.31 33.19 -0.44
C PHE A 64 -4.87 33.89 -1.67
N ASP A 65 -4.56 33.37 -2.85
CA ASP A 65 -5.09 33.86 -4.11
C ASP A 65 -6.43 33.19 -4.43
N PHE A 66 -7.53 33.93 -4.27
CA PHE A 66 -8.87 33.43 -4.62
C PHE A 66 -9.08 33.30 -6.13
N GLY A 67 -8.18 33.79 -6.98
CA GLY A 67 -8.09 33.44 -8.40
C GLY A 67 -8.09 31.92 -8.61
N TYR A 68 -7.51 31.16 -7.68
CA TYR A 68 -7.54 29.70 -7.69
C TYR A 68 -8.97 29.12 -7.65
N PHE A 69 -9.94 29.78 -7.02
CA PHE A 69 -11.33 29.33 -7.02
C PHE A 69 -12.18 30.01 -8.10
N ARG A 70 -11.85 31.25 -8.49
CA ARG A 70 -12.63 32.04 -9.44
C ARG A 70 -12.38 31.66 -10.90
N ALA A 71 -11.11 31.49 -11.27
CA ALA A 71 -10.67 31.44 -12.67
C ALA A 71 -10.23 30.04 -13.12
N GLU A 72 -9.57 29.28 -12.24
CA GLU A 72 -9.13 27.93 -12.58
C GLU A 72 -10.30 27.00 -12.83
N GLU A 73 -10.16 26.08 -13.78
CA GLU A 73 -11.14 25.00 -13.94
C GLU A 73 -11.05 23.99 -12.80
N TRP A 74 -12.18 23.35 -12.48
CA TRP A 74 -12.19 22.21 -11.55
C TRP A 74 -11.15 21.15 -11.94
N SER A 75 -10.97 20.90 -13.24
CA SER A 75 -10.05 19.86 -13.70
C SER A 75 -8.58 20.13 -13.35
N THR A 76 -8.15 21.40 -13.24
CA THR A 76 -6.82 21.76 -12.76
C THR A 76 -6.64 21.44 -11.28
N GLN A 77 -7.64 21.81 -10.46
CA GLN A 77 -7.62 21.59 -9.02
C GLN A 77 -7.67 20.10 -8.70
N GLU A 78 -8.53 19.36 -9.40
CA GLU A 78 -8.64 17.91 -9.32
C GLU A 78 -7.31 17.23 -9.65
N GLN A 79 -6.65 17.66 -10.73
CA GLN A 79 -5.36 17.13 -11.14
C GLN A 79 -4.27 17.34 -10.09
N ALA A 80 -4.25 18.49 -9.40
CA ALA A 80 -3.30 18.76 -8.32
C ALA A 80 -3.49 17.78 -7.14
N ILE A 81 -4.74 17.55 -6.72
CA ILE A 81 -5.07 16.60 -5.64
C ILE A 81 -4.71 15.17 -6.07
N ALA A 82 -5.05 14.78 -7.31
CA ALA A 82 -4.75 13.46 -7.83
C ALA A 82 -3.23 13.20 -7.89
N ARG A 83 -2.45 14.17 -8.36
CA ARG A 83 -0.98 14.12 -8.38
C ARG A 83 -0.41 13.92 -6.99
N MET A 84 -0.87 14.72 -6.03
CA MET A 84 -0.45 14.61 -4.63
C MET A 84 -0.76 13.21 -4.07
N GLY A 85 -1.94 12.65 -4.35
CA GLY A 85 -2.31 11.31 -3.93
C GLY A 85 -1.37 10.24 -4.49
N ILE A 86 -1.06 10.28 -5.79
CA ILE A 86 -0.14 9.33 -6.44
C ILE A 86 1.27 9.42 -5.85
N ILE A 87 1.82 10.64 -5.71
CA ILE A 87 3.16 10.86 -5.16
C ILE A 87 3.27 10.25 -3.76
N ASN A 88 2.33 10.59 -2.88
CA ASN A 88 2.38 10.17 -1.49
C ASN A 88 2.16 8.67 -1.33
N VAL A 89 1.22 8.06 -2.07
CA VAL A 89 0.97 6.62 -1.90
C VAL A 89 2.14 5.76 -2.39
N ILE A 90 2.87 6.21 -3.43
CA ILE A 90 4.10 5.56 -3.87
C ILE A 90 5.21 5.71 -2.82
N ALA A 91 5.37 6.90 -2.24
CA ALA A 91 6.34 7.10 -1.16
C ALA A 91 6.05 6.22 0.07
N LEU A 92 4.77 6.06 0.43
CA LEU A 92 4.36 5.13 1.50
C LEU A 92 4.74 3.69 1.19
N TYR A 93 4.57 3.24 -0.06
CA TYR A 93 5.01 1.91 -0.48
C TYR A 93 6.53 1.74 -0.39
N GLU A 94 7.30 2.71 -0.89
CA GLU A 94 8.76 2.65 -0.87
C GLU A 94 9.29 2.55 0.56
N ARG A 95 8.75 3.37 1.48
CA ARG A 95 9.06 3.28 2.92
C ARG A 95 8.68 1.93 3.53
N TRP A 96 7.51 1.38 3.14
CA TRP A 96 7.09 0.05 3.60
C TRP A 96 8.07 -1.03 3.11
N ALA A 97 8.42 -1.00 1.83
CA ALA A 97 9.34 -1.96 1.20
C ALA A 97 10.73 -1.92 1.86
N GLU A 98 11.29 -0.74 2.09
CA GLU A 98 12.54 -0.56 2.83
C GLU A 98 12.48 -1.14 4.25
N GLY A 99 11.35 -0.94 4.93
CA GLY A 99 11.12 -1.49 6.26
C GLY A 99 11.09 -3.02 6.27
N ILE A 100 10.52 -3.65 5.23
CA ILE A 100 10.54 -5.11 5.07
C ILE A 100 11.94 -5.60 4.70
N ASP A 101 12.63 -4.93 3.78
CA ASP A 101 13.99 -5.29 3.37
C ASP A 101 14.95 -5.27 4.56
N CYS A 102 14.83 -4.29 5.46
CA CYS A 102 15.60 -4.24 6.71
C CYS A 102 15.36 -5.46 7.63
N LEU A 103 14.16 -6.05 7.62
CA LEU A 103 13.84 -7.24 8.43
C LEU A 103 14.41 -8.52 7.82
N THR A 104 14.45 -8.60 6.49
CA THR A 104 14.89 -9.80 5.75
C THR A 104 16.40 -9.84 5.53
N THR A 105 17.05 -8.67 5.45
CA THR A 105 18.51 -8.52 5.26
C THR A 105 19.34 -8.65 6.52
N ARG A 106 18.79 -8.33 7.70
CA ARG A 106 19.51 -8.36 9.00
C ARG A 106 20.15 -9.72 9.36
N LYS A 107 19.81 -10.80 8.65
CA LYS A 107 20.33 -12.16 8.88
C LYS A 107 21.27 -12.69 7.80
N ALA A 108 21.36 -12.05 6.64
CA ALA A 108 22.22 -12.53 5.57
C ALA A 108 23.54 -11.78 5.61
N SER A 109 24.61 -12.46 6.03
CA SER A 109 25.99 -12.03 5.85
C SER A 109 26.22 -11.55 4.40
N GLY A 110 26.22 -10.24 4.20
CA GLY A 110 26.69 -9.55 2.99
C GLY A 110 25.82 -9.60 1.73
N ARG A 111 24.71 -10.35 1.66
CA ARG A 111 23.80 -10.33 0.49
C ARG A 111 22.33 -10.46 0.90
N SER A 112 21.56 -9.41 0.64
CA SER A 112 20.09 -9.36 0.70
C SER A 112 19.46 -10.61 0.05
N SER A 113 18.76 -11.47 0.81
CA SER A 113 18.13 -12.70 0.26
C SER A 113 16.80 -12.45 -0.46
N LEU A 114 16.14 -11.34 -0.16
CA LEU A 114 15.29 -10.65 -1.12
C LEU A 114 16.17 -9.59 -1.76
N THR A 115 16.54 -9.71 -3.04
CA THR A 115 16.85 -8.52 -3.83
C THR A 115 15.78 -7.48 -3.49
N SER A 116 16.14 -6.25 -3.10
CA SER A 116 15.20 -5.34 -2.41
C SER A 116 13.81 -5.38 -3.04
N LEU A 117 12.74 -5.46 -2.27
CA LEU A 117 11.37 -5.42 -2.81
C LEU A 117 11.18 -4.21 -3.77
N GLY A 118 11.93 -3.13 -3.51
CA GLY A 118 12.10 -2.00 -4.42
C GLY A 118 12.79 -2.31 -5.77
N SER A 119 13.83 -3.16 -5.80
CA SER A 119 14.52 -3.64 -7.02
C SER A 119 13.78 -4.75 -7.75
N LEU A 120 13.02 -5.61 -7.04
CA LEU A 120 12.25 -6.70 -7.65
C LEU A 120 11.07 -6.20 -8.50
N CYS A 121 10.55 -5.01 -8.16
CA CYS A 121 9.57 -4.30 -8.97
C CYS A 121 10.19 -3.53 -10.17
N MET A 122 11.51 -3.64 -10.40
CA MET A 122 12.21 -2.86 -11.44
C MET A 122 12.52 -3.64 -12.72
N GLY A 123 12.33 -4.96 -12.75
CA GLY A 123 12.79 -5.80 -13.87
C GLY A 123 14.32 -5.76 -14.03
N ASN A 124 14.89 -6.67 -14.80
CA ASN A 124 16.31 -6.56 -15.14
C ASN A 124 16.50 -5.36 -16.08
N SER A 125 17.29 -4.38 -15.67
CA SER A 125 17.66 -3.21 -16.49
C SER A 125 18.60 -3.56 -17.67
N ALA A 126 19.00 -4.83 -17.79
CA ALA A 126 19.96 -5.30 -18.79
C ALA A 126 19.29 -5.80 -20.09
N THR A 127 17.98 -6.00 -20.11
CA THR A 127 17.24 -6.43 -21.30
C THR A 127 16.26 -5.34 -21.72
N SER A 128 16.16 -5.10 -23.02
CA SER A 128 15.20 -4.18 -23.65
C SER A 128 13.74 -4.54 -23.39
N ASP A 129 13.49 -5.72 -22.81
CA ASP A 129 12.20 -6.15 -22.29
C ASP A 129 12.30 -6.30 -20.75
N PRO A 130 11.53 -5.52 -19.97
CA PRO A 130 11.45 -5.67 -18.53
C PRO A 130 10.65 -6.93 -18.21
N ASP A 131 11.31 -8.09 -18.23
CA ASP A 131 10.65 -9.35 -17.89
C ASP A 131 10.31 -9.38 -16.40
N TYR A 132 9.10 -8.91 -16.08
CA TYR A 132 8.51 -8.97 -14.74
C TYR A 132 8.40 -10.41 -14.25
N SER A 133 8.36 -11.40 -15.15
CA SER A 133 8.33 -12.82 -14.80
C SER A 133 9.60 -13.21 -14.05
N TYR A 134 10.74 -12.60 -14.37
CA TYR A 134 11.98 -12.81 -13.61
C TYR A 134 11.86 -12.26 -12.19
N GLY A 135 11.41 -11.02 -12.01
CA GLY A 135 11.24 -10.41 -10.69
C GLY A 135 10.21 -11.14 -9.83
N VAL A 136 9.08 -11.52 -10.41
CA VAL A 136 8.03 -12.33 -9.75
C VAL A 136 8.55 -13.72 -9.39
N SER A 137 9.30 -14.38 -10.29
CA SER A 137 9.91 -15.68 -10.00
C SER A 137 10.90 -15.58 -8.84
N GLN A 138 11.77 -14.57 -8.82
CA GLN A 138 12.71 -14.35 -7.71
C GLN A 138 12.02 -14.12 -6.36
N ILE A 139 10.88 -13.43 -6.36
CA ILE A 139 10.02 -13.27 -5.18
C ILE A 139 9.52 -14.65 -4.71
N HIS A 140 8.91 -15.41 -5.62
CA HIS A 140 8.38 -16.73 -5.29
C HIS A 140 9.46 -17.67 -4.78
N ASP A 141 10.60 -17.74 -5.47
CA ASP A 141 11.76 -18.55 -5.07
C ASP A 141 12.26 -18.18 -3.67
N SER A 142 12.34 -16.88 -3.36
CA SER A 142 12.78 -16.41 -2.04
C SER A 142 11.75 -16.72 -0.94
N LEU A 143 10.46 -16.56 -1.22
CA LEU A 143 9.38 -16.90 -0.29
C LEU A 143 9.32 -18.41 -0.04
N ASP A 144 9.45 -19.23 -1.09
CA ASP A 144 9.41 -20.69 -1.00
C ASP A 144 10.64 -21.23 -0.27
N LYS A 145 11.83 -20.68 -0.56
CA LYS A 145 13.07 -21.04 0.16
C LYS A 145 12.98 -20.76 1.66
N ASN A 146 12.23 -19.73 2.05
CA ASN A 146 12.04 -19.35 3.44
C ASN A 146 10.70 -19.84 4.00
N ARG A 147 9.98 -20.75 3.35
CA ARG A 147 8.66 -21.20 3.82
C ARG A 147 8.74 -21.82 5.22
N SER A 148 7.80 -21.45 6.09
CA SER A 148 7.60 -22.13 7.38
C SER A 148 6.39 -23.04 7.28
N ASP A 149 6.60 -24.37 7.37
CA ASP A 149 5.51 -25.35 7.27
C ASP A 149 4.46 -25.17 8.38
N LEU A 150 4.87 -24.77 9.57
CA LEU A 150 3.94 -24.54 10.68
C LEU A 150 3.11 -23.27 10.46
N MET A 151 3.72 -22.17 10.00
CA MET A 151 2.98 -20.95 9.65
C MET A 151 2.04 -21.20 8.47
N PHE A 152 2.52 -21.93 7.46
CA PHE A 152 1.74 -22.28 6.28
C PHE A 152 0.50 -23.10 6.66
N LYS A 153 0.66 -24.17 7.45
CA LYS A 153 -0.48 -24.98 7.94
C LYS A 153 -1.44 -24.17 8.81
N ALA A 154 -0.92 -23.32 9.68
CA ALA A 154 -1.73 -22.54 10.60
C ALA A 154 -2.56 -21.44 9.89
N PHE A 155 -2.00 -20.74 8.90
CA PHE A 155 -2.57 -19.46 8.44
C PHE A 155 -2.85 -19.33 6.94
N SER A 156 -2.28 -20.19 6.07
CA SER A 156 -2.27 -19.97 4.61
C SER A 156 -3.65 -19.64 4.00
N SER A 157 -4.67 -20.45 4.29
CA SER A 157 -6.01 -20.25 3.74
C SER A 157 -6.67 -18.95 4.20
N LYS A 158 -6.39 -18.50 5.43
CA LYS A 158 -6.96 -17.27 5.99
C LYS A 158 -6.24 -16.02 5.50
N VAL A 159 -4.90 -16.01 5.48
CA VAL A 159 -4.16 -14.82 5.01
C VAL A 159 -4.36 -14.57 3.52
N ARG A 160 -4.55 -15.65 2.73
CA ARG A 160 -4.85 -15.57 1.28
C ARG A 160 -6.32 -15.33 0.95
N SER A 161 -7.24 -15.42 1.92
CA SER A 161 -8.69 -15.20 1.68
C SER A 161 -9.09 -13.72 1.48
N SER A 162 -8.16 -12.79 1.73
CA SER A 162 -8.42 -11.37 1.56
C SER A 162 -8.71 -11.03 0.10
N ARG A 163 -9.75 -10.21 -0.15
CA ARG A 163 -10.02 -9.63 -1.49
C ARG A 163 -8.88 -8.75 -2.03
N LEU A 164 -7.96 -8.34 -1.17
CA LEU A 164 -6.78 -7.56 -1.51
C LEU A 164 -5.52 -8.45 -1.70
N HIS A 165 -5.65 -9.77 -1.62
CA HIS A 165 -4.57 -10.67 -1.99
C HIS A 165 -4.65 -10.93 -3.49
N ALA A 166 -3.57 -10.64 -4.22
CA ALA A 166 -3.56 -10.69 -5.67
C ALA A 166 -3.46 -12.11 -6.24
N GLY A 167 -2.95 -13.08 -5.47
CA GLY A 167 -2.78 -14.46 -5.94
C GLY A 167 -2.10 -14.54 -7.32
N SER A 168 -2.78 -15.14 -8.30
CA SER A 168 -2.33 -15.24 -9.70
C SER A 168 -2.19 -13.89 -10.41
N GLU A 169 -2.87 -12.85 -9.92
CA GLU A 169 -2.91 -11.53 -10.53
C GLU A 169 -1.74 -10.64 -10.09
N LEU A 170 -0.82 -11.14 -9.24
CA LEU A 170 0.31 -10.35 -8.70
C LEU A 170 1.12 -9.66 -9.81
N ARG A 171 1.37 -10.34 -10.94
CA ARG A 171 2.07 -9.75 -12.09
C ARG A 171 1.35 -8.51 -12.61
N LYS A 172 0.02 -8.56 -12.77
CA LYS A 172 -0.77 -7.42 -13.26
C LYS A 172 -0.71 -6.23 -12.30
N VAL A 173 -0.77 -6.51 -10.99
CA VAL A 173 -0.65 -5.47 -9.96
C VAL A 173 0.73 -4.82 -9.98
N LEU A 174 1.80 -5.59 -10.21
CA LEU A 174 3.17 -5.06 -10.33
C LEU A 174 3.37 -4.20 -11.59
N VAL A 175 2.80 -4.61 -12.72
CA VAL A 175 2.80 -3.79 -13.95
C VAL A 175 2.11 -2.45 -13.69
N ALA A 176 0.93 -2.46 -13.05
CA ALA A 176 0.22 -1.25 -12.68
C ALA A 176 1.04 -0.35 -11.75
N TYR A 177 1.63 -0.92 -10.70
CA TYR A 177 2.50 -0.17 -9.80
C TYR A 177 3.65 0.51 -10.55
N ARG A 178 4.31 -0.20 -11.46
CA ARG A 178 5.43 0.35 -12.21
C ARG A 178 5.02 1.53 -13.08
N ALA A 179 3.89 1.43 -13.78
CA ALA A 179 3.38 2.55 -14.59
C ALA A 179 3.15 3.81 -13.74
N PHE A 180 2.51 3.67 -12.57
CA PHE A 180 2.31 4.80 -11.65
C PHE A 180 3.61 5.32 -11.03
N LYS A 181 4.59 4.44 -10.75
CA LYS A 181 5.92 4.85 -10.29
C LYS A 181 6.64 5.71 -11.32
N GLU A 182 6.65 5.29 -12.58
CA GLU A 182 7.28 6.07 -13.65
C GLU A 182 6.55 7.38 -13.91
N LEU A 183 5.21 7.38 -13.83
CA LEU A 183 4.42 8.59 -13.91
C LEU A 183 4.84 9.59 -12.81
N ARG A 184 5.00 9.11 -11.57
CA ARG A 184 5.51 9.92 -10.45
C ARG A 184 6.94 10.41 -10.68
N ASN A 185 7.82 9.57 -11.22
CA ASN A 185 9.18 10.00 -11.56
C ASN A 185 9.18 11.10 -12.62
N GLY A 186 8.30 10.99 -13.62
CA GLY A 186 8.07 12.02 -14.63
C GLY A 186 7.64 13.35 -14.03
N PHE A 187 6.79 13.33 -13.00
CA PHE A 187 6.38 14.54 -12.27
C PHE A 187 7.46 15.17 -11.39
N MET A 188 8.39 14.38 -10.86
CA MET A 188 9.35 14.85 -9.84
C MET A 188 10.71 15.23 -10.41
N HIS A 189 11.12 14.60 -11.51
CA HIS A 189 12.51 14.71 -12.00
C HIS A 189 12.62 15.15 -13.46
N ARG A 190 11.52 15.08 -14.22
CA ARG A 190 11.49 15.41 -15.65
C ARG A 190 10.49 16.54 -15.85
N SER A 191 10.52 17.22 -17.00
CA SER A 191 9.68 18.39 -17.33
C SER A 191 8.17 18.12 -17.38
N GLU A 192 7.69 17.05 -16.72
CA GLU A 192 6.33 16.51 -16.73
C GLU A 192 5.89 15.97 -18.09
N LEU A 193 6.80 15.94 -19.07
CA LEU A 193 6.58 15.38 -20.39
C LEU A 193 6.90 13.87 -20.38
N PRO A 194 5.99 13.02 -20.89
CA PRO A 194 6.24 11.59 -21.03
C PRO A 194 7.43 11.30 -21.94
N ASP A 195 8.25 10.35 -21.53
CA ASP A 195 9.30 9.76 -22.37
C ASP A 195 8.79 8.43 -22.98
N PRO A 196 9.52 7.85 -23.96
CA PRO A 196 9.15 6.57 -24.54
C PRO A 196 9.01 5.44 -23.50
N SER A 197 9.80 5.49 -22.42
CA SER A 197 9.69 4.53 -21.31
C SER A 197 8.31 4.57 -20.66
N LEU A 198 7.83 5.76 -20.26
CA LEU A 198 6.53 5.93 -19.61
C LEU A 198 5.38 5.50 -20.54
N ILE A 199 5.45 5.88 -21.81
CA ILE A 199 4.45 5.50 -22.83
C ILE A 199 4.37 3.97 -22.94
N ASN A 200 5.52 3.30 -23.07
CA ASN A 200 5.58 1.85 -23.16
C ASN A 200 5.00 1.16 -21.91
N ARG A 201 5.21 1.71 -20.71
CA ARG A 201 4.61 1.16 -19.47
C ARG A 201 3.09 1.27 -19.45
N PHE A 202 2.53 2.38 -19.91
CA PHE A 202 1.07 2.55 -19.96
C PHE A 202 0.44 1.70 -21.07
N ASN A 203 1.12 1.52 -22.20
CA ASN A 203 0.69 0.57 -23.24
C ASN A 203 0.68 -0.88 -22.73
N GLN A 204 1.74 -1.28 -22.00
CA GLN A 204 1.80 -2.60 -21.39
C GLN A 204 0.71 -2.79 -20.33
N LEU A 205 0.45 -1.75 -19.52
CA LEU A 205 -0.61 -1.78 -18.52
C LEU A 205 -1.99 -1.97 -19.16
N ASP A 206 -2.27 -1.30 -20.27
CA ASP A 206 -3.54 -1.45 -20.99
C ASP A 206 -3.76 -2.90 -21.45
N GLN A 207 -2.70 -3.56 -21.93
CA GLN A 207 -2.73 -4.97 -22.35
C GLN A 207 -2.85 -5.94 -21.16
N ASP A 208 -2.03 -5.75 -20.12
CA ASP A 208 -1.90 -6.71 -19.01
C ASP A 208 -2.99 -6.52 -17.92
N SER A 209 -3.69 -5.38 -17.88
CA SER A 209 -4.69 -5.08 -16.84
C SER A 209 -6.09 -5.66 -17.11
N VAL A 210 -6.27 -6.39 -18.21
CA VAL A 210 -7.55 -7.03 -18.53
C VAL A 210 -8.00 -7.91 -17.36
N GLY A 211 -9.19 -7.63 -16.84
CA GLY A 211 -9.80 -8.32 -15.70
C GLY A 211 -9.40 -7.81 -14.31
N LEU A 212 -8.51 -6.81 -14.21
CA LEU A 212 -8.16 -6.21 -12.93
C LEU A 212 -9.31 -5.31 -12.45
N THR A 213 -9.96 -5.69 -11.35
CA THR A 213 -11.13 -4.96 -10.83
C THR A 213 -10.76 -4.10 -9.64
N TYR A 214 -11.30 -2.88 -9.59
CA TYR A 214 -11.19 -1.94 -8.48
C TYR A 214 -12.58 -1.60 -7.92
N ALA A 215 -12.65 -1.24 -6.63
CA ALA A 215 -13.81 -0.67 -5.91
C ALA A 215 -15.19 -0.91 -6.55
N ARG A 216 -15.88 -1.96 -6.10
CA ARG A 216 -17.24 -2.33 -6.57
C ARG A 216 -17.29 -2.68 -8.07
N ASN A 217 -16.34 -3.48 -8.55
CA ASN A 217 -16.29 -3.98 -9.94
C ASN A 217 -16.17 -2.88 -11.01
N ARG A 218 -15.57 -1.74 -10.68
CA ARG A 218 -15.18 -0.76 -11.70
C ARG A 218 -13.89 -1.24 -12.36
N GLY A 219 -13.84 -1.09 -13.68
CA GLY A 219 -12.64 -1.35 -14.47
C GLY A 219 -11.49 -0.41 -14.06
N PRO A 220 -10.26 -0.72 -14.48
CA PRO A 220 -9.15 0.16 -14.24
C PRO A 220 -9.33 1.48 -15.00
N HIS A 221 -8.86 2.57 -14.41
CA HIS A 221 -8.82 3.88 -15.07
C HIS A 221 -7.37 4.33 -15.18
N PHE A 222 -6.91 4.49 -16.41
CA PHE A 222 -5.55 4.94 -16.69
C PHE A 222 -5.57 6.35 -17.27
N PRO A 223 -4.64 7.23 -16.86
CA PRO A 223 -4.40 8.47 -17.59
C PRO A 223 -3.93 8.17 -19.00
N VAL A 224 -4.38 8.99 -19.95
CA VAL A 224 -3.83 8.97 -21.31
C VAL A 224 -2.43 9.57 -21.25
N VAL A 225 -1.45 8.81 -21.76
CA VAL A 225 -0.04 9.21 -21.82
C VAL A 225 0.36 9.27 -23.29
N GLN A 226 0.78 10.45 -23.74
CA GLN A 226 1.17 10.72 -25.13
C GLN A 226 2.46 11.52 -25.16
N GLU A 227 3.26 11.33 -26.22
CA GLU A 227 4.50 12.06 -26.40
C GLU A 227 4.25 13.57 -26.50
N GLY A 228 5.07 14.36 -25.79
CA GLY A 228 4.98 15.83 -25.79
C GLY A 228 3.76 16.42 -25.07
N VAL A 229 2.86 15.59 -24.51
CA VAL A 229 1.65 16.05 -23.81
C VAL A 229 1.70 15.66 -22.33
N LYS A 230 1.55 16.65 -21.45
CA LYS A 230 1.46 16.40 -20.00
C LYS A 230 0.24 15.51 -19.68
N PRO A 231 0.40 14.38 -18.97
CA PRO A 231 -0.72 13.52 -18.64
C PRO A 231 -1.75 14.25 -17.77
N LYS A 232 -3.02 14.22 -18.19
CA LYS A 232 -4.13 14.75 -17.38
C LYS A 232 -4.52 13.72 -16.32
N LEU A 233 -4.47 14.13 -15.05
CA LEU A 233 -4.87 13.27 -13.94
C LEU A 233 -6.24 13.64 -13.40
N GLU A 234 -7.00 12.62 -13.06
CA GLU A 234 -8.28 12.71 -12.37
C GLU A 234 -8.17 11.94 -11.05
N LEU A 235 -9.07 12.22 -10.09
CA LEU A 235 -9.06 11.54 -8.80
C LEU A 235 -9.19 10.02 -8.92
N LYS A 236 -9.92 9.54 -9.93
CA LYS A 236 -10.06 8.10 -10.21
C LYS A 236 -8.71 7.41 -10.44
N HIS A 237 -7.74 8.10 -11.04
CA HIS A 237 -6.38 7.57 -11.26
C HIS A 237 -5.63 7.44 -9.93
N ALA A 238 -5.75 8.44 -9.05
CA ALA A 238 -5.13 8.41 -7.73
C ALA A 238 -5.73 7.32 -6.83
N TYR A 239 -7.06 7.17 -6.84
CA TYR A 239 -7.76 6.12 -6.10
C TYR A 239 -7.38 4.72 -6.59
N PHE A 240 -7.23 4.54 -7.90
CA PHE A 240 -6.77 3.30 -8.47
C PHE A 240 -5.32 2.99 -8.07
N ALA A 241 -4.40 3.97 -8.16
CA ALA A 241 -3.03 3.81 -7.67
C ALA A 241 -2.98 3.42 -6.19
N CYS A 242 -3.81 4.06 -5.34
CA CYS A 242 -3.92 3.71 -3.93
C CYS A 242 -4.36 2.26 -3.71
N HIS A 243 -5.24 1.74 -4.57
CA HIS A 243 -5.65 0.35 -4.49
C HIS A 243 -4.55 -0.61 -4.88
N VAL A 244 -3.88 -0.36 -6.01
CA VAL A 244 -2.74 -1.15 -6.49
C VAL A 244 -1.70 -1.30 -5.38
N ILE A 245 -1.31 -0.19 -4.75
CA ILE A 245 -0.34 -0.21 -3.65
C ILE A 245 -0.84 -1.02 -2.47
N LYS A 246 -2.09 -0.82 -2.03
CA LYS A 246 -2.66 -1.55 -0.89
C LYS A 246 -2.74 -3.05 -1.16
N THR A 247 -3.07 -3.44 -2.39
CA THR A 247 -3.10 -4.83 -2.84
C THR A 247 -1.70 -5.45 -2.82
N LEU A 248 -0.66 -4.73 -3.29
CA LEU A 248 0.72 -5.19 -3.18
C LEU A 248 1.13 -5.43 -1.72
N VAL A 249 0.95 -4.41 -0.87
CA VAL A 249 1.32 -4.49 0.55
C VAL A 249 0.61 -5.66 1.22
N GLN A 250 -0.70 -5.82 1.02
CA GLN A 250 -1.44 -6.94 1.61
C GLN A 250 -0.98 -8.30 1.07
N THR A 251 -0.70 -8.40 -0.23
CA THR A 251 -0.26 -9.67 -0.84
C THR A 251 1.09 -10.08 -0.27
N PHE A 252 2.06 -9.17 -0.26
CA PHE A 252 3.38 -9.45 0.27
C PHE A 252 3.39 -9.67 1.78
N ASP A 253 2.67 -8.88 2.58
CA ASP A 253 2.57 -9.11 4.03
C ASP A 253 1.99 -10.50 4.33
N SER A 254 0.97 -10.92 3.58
CA SER A 254 0.36 -12.24 3.72
C SER A 254 1.32 -13.36 3.37
N GLU A 255 2.07 -13.24 2.26
CA GLU A 255 3.04 -14.26 1.88
C GLU A 255 4.25 -14.30 2.82
N LEU A 256 4.77 -13.14 3.24
CA LEU A 256 5.85 -13.05 4.23
C LEU A 256 5.44 -13.63 5.59
N ALA A 257 4.19 -13.49 6.00
CA ALA A 257 3.67 -14.11 7.22
C ALA A 257 3.77 -15.64 7.20
N LEU A 258 3.81 -16.29 6.02
CA LEU A 258 3.93 -17.74 5.87
C LEU A 258 5.38 -18.24 5.84
N THR A 259 6.36 -17.36 5.98
CA THR A 259 7.79 -17.67 5.96
C THR A 259 8.38 -17.80 7.36
N SER A 260 9.66 -18.20 7.43
CA SER A 260 10.50 -18.15 8.63
C SER A 260 10.57 -16.73 9.20
N TYR A 261 10.61 -15.69 8.37
CA TYR A 261 10.55 -14.29 8.82
C TYR A 261 9.25 -13.99 9.56
N GLY A 262 8.11 -14.48 9.05
CA GLY A 262 6.81 -14.37 9.73
C GLY A 262 6.79 -15.13 11.05
N ALA A 263 7.32 -16.36 11.08
CA ALA A 263 7.43 -17.13 12.31
C ALA A 263 8.26 -16.40 13.38
N GLU A 264 9.40 -15.83 12.99
CA GLU A 264 10.28 -15.09 13.88
C GLU A 264 9.64 -13.82 14.42
N GLU A 265 8.95 -13.05 13.57
CA GLU A 265 8.25 -11.84 14.00
C GLU A 265 7.10 -12.17 14.95
N LEU A 266 6.36 -13.25 14.69
CA LEU A 266 5.34 -13.75 15.60
C LEU A 266 5.95 -14.14 16.95
N LEU A 267 7.03 -14.92 16.94
CA LEU A 267 7.74 -15.33 18.16
C LEU A 267 8.28 -14.13 18.95
N ARG A 268 8.83 -13.13 18.26
CA ARG A 268 9.29 -11.88 18.86
C ARG A 268 8.15 -11.19 19.60
N LYS A 269 6.98 -11.06 18.98
CA LYS A 269 5.79 -10.46 19.60
C LYS A 269 5.26 -11.30 20.76
N VAL A 270 5.21 -12.63 20.64
CA VAL A 270 4.78 -13.53 21.72
C VAL A 270 5.70 -13.37 22.93
N ARG A 271 7.02 -13.38 22.73
CA ARG A 271 8.02 -13.21 23.80
C ARG A 271 7.99 -11.83 24.45
N SER A 272 7.52 -10.81 23.74
CA SER A 272 7.35 -9.46 24.29
C SER A 272 6.16 -9.33 25.26
N VAL A 273 5.29 -10.35 25.32
CA VAL A 273 4.17 -10.42 26.26
C VAL A 273 4.56 -11.31 27.43
N GLU A 274 4.22 -10.90 28.66
CA GLU A 274 4.43 -11.74 29.84
C GLU A 274 3.78 -13.13 29.69
N VAL A 275 4.60 -14.17 29.87
CA VAL A 275 4.29 -15.61 29.71
C VAL A 275 3.12 -16.08 30.59
N LYS A 276 2.81 -15.36 31.68
CA LYS A 276 1.73 -15.67 32.63
C LYS A 276 0.34 -15.80 32.00
N ARG A 277 0.11 -15.29 30.77
CA ARG A 277 -1.19 -15.36 30.08
C ARG A 277 -1.53 -16.71 29.46
N PHE A 278 -0.56 -17.62 29.27
CA PHE A 278 -0.80 -18.94 28.68
C PHE A 278 -0.80 -20.08 29.71
N GLN A 279 -0.57 -19.76 30.98
CA GLN A 279 -0.60 -20.73 32.07
C GLN A 279 -2.06 -21.04 32.42
N THR A 280 -2.42 -22.33 32.37
CA THR A 280 -3.70 -22.97 32.74
C THR A 280 -4.81 -23.15 31.69
N PRO A 281 -4.57 -24.01 30.69
CA PRO A 281 -5.65 -24.79 30.07
C PRO A 281 -5.61 -26.27 30.49
N ARG A 282 -6.79 -26.86 30.74
CA ARG A 282 -6.94 -28.27 31.18
C ARG A 282 -6.60 -29.32 30.11
N SER A 283 -6.38 -28.92 28.86
CA SER A 283 -6.05 -29.81 27.73
C SER A 283 -5.25 -29.08 26.64
N VAL A 284 -4.50 -29.84 25.84
CA VAL A 284 -3.74 -29.33 24.68
C VAL A 284 -4.64 -28.59 23.69
N ASP A 285 -5.84 -29.09 23.45
CA ASP A 285 -6.80 -28.45 22.54
C ASP A 285 -7.34 -27.12 23.08
N SER A 286 -7.60 -27.05 24.39
CA SER A 286 -8.02 -25.81 25.04
C SER A 286 -6.90 -24.76 25.03
N LEU A 287 -5.64 -25.19 25.15
CA LEU A 287 -4.48 -24.30 25.03
C LEU A 287 -4.30 -23.80 23.60
N ALA A 288 -4.36 -24.70 22.62
CA ALA A 288 -4.26 -24.37 21.20
C ALA A 288 -5.31 -23.31 20.81
N ALA A 289 -6.57 -23.49 21.19
CA ALA A 289 -7.63 -22.51 20.92
C ALA A 289 -7.41 -21.16 21.61
N SER A 290 -6.88 -21.15 22.83
CA SER A 290 -6.60 -19.92 23.58
C SER A 290 -5.44 -19.14 22.97
N VAL A 291 -4.38 -19.84 22.58
CA VAL A 291 -3.24 -19.30 21.83
C VAL A 291 -3.71 -18.72 20.49
N GLY A 292 -4.55 -19.44 19.75
CA GLY A 292 -5.09 -18.99 18.48
C GLY A 292 -5.85 -17.67 18.58
N ARG A 293 -6.74 -17.54 19.57
CA ARG A 293 -7.47 -16.28 19.83
C ARG A 293 -6.54 -15.14 20.26
N TYR A 294 -5.48 -15.45 21.00
CA TYR A 294 -4.55 -14.43 21.47
C TYR A 294 -3.73 -13.83 20.32
N ILE A 295 -3.32 -14.67 19.37
CA ILE A 295 -2.43 -14.28 18.26
C ILE A 295 -3.10 -13.32 17.28
N ILE A 296 -4.43 -13.22 17.29
CA ILE A 296 -5.17 -12.19 16.53
C ILE A 296 -4.67 -10.78 16.89
N ARG A 297 -4.27 -10.55 18.14
CA ARG A 297 -3.75 -9.25 18.61
C ARG A 297 -2.42 -8.86 17.97
N PHE A 298 -1.71 -9.83 17.39
CA PHE A 298 -0.44 -9.60 16.69
C PHE A 298 -0.60 -9.33 15.20
N GLY A 299 -1.85 -9.18 14.72
CA GLY A 299 -2.12 -8.82 13.33
C GLY A 299 -2.26 -10.01 12.38
N LEU A 300 -2.28 -11.23 12.90
CA LEU A 300 -2.62 -12.44 12.14
C LEU A 300 -4.12 -12.75 12.24
N PRO A 301 -4.71 -13.47 11.26
CA PRO A 301 -6.06 -14.00 11.42
C PRO A 301 -6.08 -15.15 12.43
N GLU A 302 -7.29 -15.58 12.81
CA GLU A 302 -7.44 -16.81 13.59
C GLU A 302 -6.82 -18.01 12.83
N PRO A 303 -5.99 -18.84 13.49
CA PRO A 303 -5.37 -19.99 12.86
C PRO A 303 -6.41 -21.03 12.48
N VAL A 304 -6.24 -21.61 11.30
CA VAL A 304 -7.02 -22.79 10.86
C VAL A 304 -6.54 -24.05 11.56
N ASP A 305 -5.24 -24.15 11.80
CA ASP A 305 -4.63 -25.22 12.59
C ASP A 305 -3.95 -24.63 13.83
N SER A 306 -4.71 -24.57 14.93
CA SER A 306 -4.20 -24.11 16.23
C SER A 306 -3.12 -25.04 16.82
N ARG A 307 -3.07 -26.32 16.42
CA ARG A 307 -2.06 -27.27 16.89
C ARG A 307 -0.71 -27.03 16.20
N ALA A 308 -0.71 -26.75 14.90
CA ALA A 308 0.49 -26.35 14.17
C ALA A 308 1.12 -25.07 14.79
N LEU A 309 0.27 -24.12 15.17
CA LEU A 309 0.71 -22.91 15.86
C LEU A 309 1.26 -23.19 17.26
N LEU A 310 0.56 -24.01 18.05
CA LEU A 310 1.05 -24.40 19.38
C LEU A 310 2.42 -25.08 19.29
N LYS A 311 2.60 -25.99 18.33
CA LYS A 311 3.88 -26.66 18.07
C LYS A 311 4.99 -25.65 17.76
N LEU A 312 4.73 -24.65 16.92
CA LEU A 312 5.71 -23.58 16.62
C LEU A 312 6.18 -22.86 17.89
N LEU A 313 5.25 -22.55 18.80
CA LEU A 313 5.57 -21.84 20.05
C LEU A 313 6.32 -22.74 21.04
N GLN A 314 5.99 -24.03 21.09
CA GLN A 314 6.68 -25.02 21.91
C GLN A 314 8.11 -25.26 21.42
N ASP A 315 8.29 -25.50 20.11
CA ASP A 315 9.60 -25.74 19.47
C ASP A 315 10.53 -24.54 19.72
N ALA A 316 9.99 -23.31 19.72
CA ALA A 316 10.72 -22.08 19.99
C ALA A 316 10.86 -21.73 21.49
N LYS A 317 10.41 -22.61 22.39
CA LYS A 317 10.35 -22.41 23.86
C LYS A 317 9.68 -21.10 24.27
N ALA A 318 8.73 -20.62 23.47
CA ALA A 318 7.97 -19.41 23.75
C ALA A 318 6.81 -19.66 24.71
N ILE A 319 6.34 -20.92 24.80
CA ILE A 319 5.33 -21.39 25.76
C ILE A 319 5.82 -22.73 26.31
N GLN A 320 5.67 -22.93 27.62
CA GLN A 320 5.84 -24.23 28.27
C GLN A 320 4.46 -24.86 28.48
N VAL A 321 4.34 -26.13 28.15
CA VAL A 321 3.17 -26.95 28.48
C VAL A 321 3.67 -27.99 29.45
N ASP A 322 3.27 -27.88 30.71
CA ASP A 322 3.51 -28.94 31.67
C ASP A 322 2.64 -30.14 31.25
N ALA A 323 3.28 -31.29 31.09
CA ALA A 323 2.63 -32.54 30.68
C ALA A 323 1.75 -33.12 31.80
#